data_AF-A0A6M0IKN9-F1
#
_entry.id   AF-A0A6M0IKN9-F1
#
_cell.length_a   1.000
_cell.length_b   1.000
_cell.length_c   1.000
_cell.angle_alpha   90.00
_cell.angle_beta   90.00
_cell.angle_gamma   90.00
#
_symmetry.space_group_name_H-M   'P 1'
#
loop_
_entity.id
_entity.type
_entity.pdbx_description
1 polymer ?
#
loop_
_entity_poly.entity_id
_entity_poly.type
_entity_poly.pdbx_seq_one_letter_code
_entity_poly.pdbx_strand_id
1 'polypeptide(L)'
;MLDKLQDMAAGFNMVFGYGQLEDLINLAQNFTGDPQPYLLWHEGYFLADWNLDGQGALEYRHRLVLDVCTPSKFADDPTARRSHLLGLEIEAQRVFKALTKLGEASGTRVELGLNLTPRNLDAIKITLTLLTPAVSLCRL
;
A
#
# COMPACT_ATOMS: atom_id res chain seq x y z
N MET A 1 4.75 -11.67 8.64
CA MET A 1 3.93 -10.53 8.15
C MET A 1 3.91 -10.52 6.63
N LEU A 2 5.07 -10.58 5.96
CA LEU A 2 5.16 -10.70 4.50
C LEU A 2 4.32 -11.86 3.94
N ASP A 3 4.38 -13.04 4.57
CA ASP A 3 3.58 -14.21 4.14
C ASP A 3 2.07 -13.91 4.13
N LYS A 4 1.58 -13.08 5.05
CA LYS A 4 0.16 -12.69 5.10
C LYS A 4 -0.22 -11.70 4.02
N LEU A 5 0.69 -10.82 3.63
CA LEU A 5 0.50 -9.93 2.49
C LEU A 5 0.56 -10.72 1.17
N GLN A 6 1.42 -11.73 1.10
CA GLN A 6 1.49 -12.65 -0.02
C GLN A 6 0.21 -13.51 -0.16
N ASP A 7 -0.27 -14.10 0.95
CA ASP A 7 -1.55 -14.82 1.00
C ASP A 7 -2.72 -13.92 0.54
N MET A 8 -2.70 -12.66 0.97
CA MET A 8 -3.71 -11.67 0.59
C MET A 8 -3.65 -11.32 -0.90
N ALA A 9 -2.46 -11.06 -1.44
CA ALA A 9 -2.26 -10.80 -2.86
C ALA A 9 -2.77 -11.98 -3.71
N ALA A 10 -2.43 -13.22 -3.31
CA ALA A 10 -2.91 -14.42 -3.98
C ALA A 10 -4.45 -14.52 -3.93
N GLY A 11 -5.07 -14.21 -2.80
CA GLY A 11 -6.54 -14.15 -2.66
C GLY A 11 -7.22 -13.10 -3.54
N PHE A 12 -6.49 -12.06 -3.95
CA PHE A 12 -6.94 -11.04 -4.90
C PHE A 12 -6.49 -11.29 -6.34
N ASN A 13 -5.83 -12.41 -6.62
CA ASN A 13 -5.24 -12.71 -7.93
C ASN A 13 -4.23 -11.64 -8.40
N MET A 14 -3.42 -11.15 -7.46
CA MET A 14 -2.35 -10.19 -7.70
C MET A 14 -0.99 -10.85 -7.53
N VAL A 15 0.01 -10.37 -8.28
CA VAL A 15 1.41 -10.68 -8.00
C VAL A 15 1.82 -9.95 -6.72
N PHE A 16 2.59 -10.60 -5.84
CA PHE A 16 3.15 -9.94 -4.66
C PHE A 16 4.63 -9.60 -4.88
N GLY A 17 5.03 -8.41 -4.47
CA GLY A 17 6.43 -8.01 -4.41
C GLY A 17 6.72 -7.17 -3.17
N TYR A 18 7.99 -7.11 -2.77
CA TYR A 18 8.43 -6.28 -1.65
C TYR A 18 9.84 -5.76 -1.91
N GLY A 19 10.15 -4.57 -1.39
CA GLY A 19 11.46 -3.96 -1.57
C GLY A 19 11.41 -2.44 -1.43
N GLN A 20 12.52 -1.77 -1.73
CA GLN A 20 12.57 -0.31 -1.81
C GLN A 20 11.91 0.18 -3.10
N LEU A 21 11.61 1.48 -3.19
CA LEU A 21 11.07 2.08 -4.41
C LEU A 21 11.95 1.84 -5.66
N GLU A 22 13.27 1.76 -5.48
CA GLU A 22 14.22 1.43 -6.55
C GLU A 22 14.00 0.02 -7.13
N ASP A 23 13.67 -0.95 -6.27
CA ASP A 23 13.35 -2.32 -6.70
C ASP A 23 12.06 -2.37 -7.50
N LEU A 24 11.07 -1.55 -7.11
CA LEU A 24 9.82 -1.40 -7.86
C LEU A 24 10.07 -0.87 -9.27
N ILE A 25 10.99 0.10 -9.43
CA ILE A 25 11.35 0.65 -10.74
C ILE A 25 11.98 -0.42 -11.64
N ASN A 26 12.85 -1.28 -11.09
CA ASN A 26 13.45 -2.39 -11.84
C ASN A 26 12.41 -3.45 -12.21
N LEU A 27 11.49 -3.75 -11.29
CA LEU A 27 10.40 -4.70 -11.53
C LEU A 27 9.40 -4.18 -12.56
N ALA A 28 9.12 -2.87 -12.56
CA ALA A 28 8.22 -2.19 -13.50
C ALA A 28 8.65 -2.37 -14.97
N GLN A 29 9.94 -2.59 -15.24
CA GLN A 29 10.43 -2.84 -16.60
C GLN A 29 10.04 -4.23 -17.11
N ASN A 30 9.91 -5.21 -16.20
CA ASN A 30 9.67 -6.62 -16.55
C ASN A 30 8.24 -7.06 -16.27
N PHE A 31 7.47 -6.30 -15.50
CA PHE A 31 6.09 -6.64 -15.16
C PHE A 31 5.17 -6.41 -16.36
N THR A 32 4.75 -7.51 -16.99
CA THR A 32 3.91 -7.48 -18.19
C THR A 32 2.41 -7.39 -17.88
N GLY A 33 2.00 -7.76 -16.66
CA GLY A 33 0.59 -7.84 -16.26
C GLY A 33 -0.16 -9.07 -16.80
N ASP A 34 0.54 -10.10 -17.30
CA ASP A 34 -0.08 -11.25 -17.96
C ASP A 34 0.40 -12.56 -17.30
N PRO A 35 -0.49 -13.44 -16.79
CA PRO A 35 -1.96 -13.37 -16.79
C PRO A 35 -2.57 -12.52 -15.66
N GLN A 36 -1.75 -11.97 -14.77
CA GLN A 36 -2.18 -11.21 -13.60
C GLN A 36 -1.88 -9.72 -13.80
N PRO A 37 -2.89 -8.87 -14.06
CA PRO A 37 -2.68 -7.48 -14.44
C PRO A 37 -2.23 -6.58 -13.28
N TYR A 38 -2.41 -7.04 -12.03
CA TYR A 38 -2.18 -6.25 -10.84
C TYR A 38 -1.01 -6.80 -10.01
N LEU A 39 -0.24 -5.88 -9.45
CA LEU A 39 0.85 -6.13 -8.51
C LEU A 39 0.48 -5.47 -7.17
N LEU A 40 0.56 -6.21 -6.08
CA LEU A 40 0.59 -5.66 -4.73
C LEU A 40 2.04 -5.57 -4.29
N TRP A 41 2.56 -4.35 -4.25
CA TRP A 41 3.91 -4.06 -3.82
C TRP A 41 3.92 -3.59 -2.37
N HIS A 42 4.85 -4.09 -1.56
CA HIS A 42 5.10 -3.57 -0.22
C HIS A 42 6.41 -2.78 -0.18
N GLU A 43 6.32 -1.49 0.11
CA GLU A 43 7.48 -0.60 0.18
C GLU A 43 8.20 -0.71 1.53
N GLY A 44 9.47 -1.11 1.47
CA GLY A 44 10.42 -1.10 2.57
C GLY A 44 10.17 -2.16 3.66
N TYR A 45 10.81 -1.95 4.81
CA TYR A 45 10.48 -2.64 6.05
C TYR A 45 9.46 -1.83 6.82
N PHE A 46 8.71 -2.50 7.70
CA PHE A 46 7.78 -1.85 8.64
C PHE A 46 8.44 -0.64 9.30
N LEU A 47 7.95 0.56 8.97
CA LEU A 47 8.51 1.81 9.47
C LEU A 47 7.94 2.08 10.84
N ALA A 48 8.80 2.34 11.83
CA ALA A 48 8.37 2.73 13.16
C ALA A 48 9.06 4.04 13.56
N ASP A 49 8.27 5.03 13.98
CA ASP A 49 8.75 6.33 14.41
C ASP A 49 7.99 6.85 15.63
N TRP A 50 8.66 7.70 16.42
CA TRP A 50 8.02 8.42 17.51
C TRP A 50 7.29 9.64 16.95
N ASN A 51 6.06 9.84 17.41
CA ASN A 51 5.26 11.01 17.10
C ASN A 51 4.79 11.69 18.40
N LEU A 52 4.44 12.97 18.32
CA LEU A 52 3.71 13.65 19.39
C LEU A 52 2.25 13.79 18.96
N ASP A 53 1.32 13.43 19.84
CA ASP A 53 -0.10 13.64 19.60
C ASP A 53 -0.48 15.14 19.72
N GLY A 54 -1.74 15.47 19.42
CA GLY A 54 -2.25 16.84 19.53
C GLY A 54 -2.27 17.41 20.96
N GLN A 55 -1.97 16.60 21.97
CA GLN A 55 -1.91 16.93 23.39
C GLN A 55 -0.46 16.93 23.94
N GLY A 56 0.53 16.62 23.09
CA GLY A 56 1.95 16.54 23.45
C GLY A 56 2.39 15.22 24.10
N ALA A 57 1.56 14.18 24.08
CA ALA A 57 1.96 12.84 24.50
C ALA A 57 2.79 12.14 23.41
N LEU A 58 3.79 11.37 23.83
CA LEU A 58 4.54 10.50 22.93
C LEU A 58 3.64 9.35 22.46
N GLU A 59 3.59 9.14 21.16
CA GLU A 59 2.93 8.01 20.53
C GLU A 59 3.94 7.25 19.68
N TYR A 60 3.85 5.92 19.71
CA TYR A 60 4.64 5.08 18.83
C TYR A 60 3.84 4.79 17.57
N ARG A 61 4.33 5.30 16.44
CA ARG A 61 3.68 5.18 15.15
C ARG A 61 4.36 4.10 14.33
N HIS A 62 3.55 3.21 13.80
CA HIS A 62 3.94 2.15 12.90
C HIS A 62 3.28 2.37 11.55
N ARG A 63 4.04 2.30 10.46
CA ARG A 63 3.57 2.51 9.10
C ARG A 63 3.86 1.30 8.22
N LEU A 64 2.82 0.84 7.54
CA LEU A 64 2.90 -0.13 6.45
C LEU A 64 2.49 0.58 5.16
N VAL A 65 3.35 0.53 4.15
CA VAL A 65 3.11 1.17 2.85
C VAL A 65 2.96 0.07 1.79
N LEU A 66 1.83 0.11 1.09
CA LEU A 66 1.52 -0.80 -0.01
C LEU A 66 1.21 0.02 -1.26
N ASP A 67 1.63 -0.44 -2.42
CA ASP A 67 1.24 0.11 -3.71
C ASP A 67 0.49 -0.97 -4.49
N VAL A 68 -0.73 -0.67 -4.93
CA VAL A 68 -1.42 -1.49 -5.93
C VAL A 68 -1.07 -0.92 -7.28
N CYS A 69 -0.39 -1.71 -8.10
CA CYS A 69 0.22 -1.30 -9.36
C CYS A 69 -0.33 -2.08 -10.54
N THR A 70 -0.28 -1.48 -11.72
CA THR A 70 -0.64 -2.08 -13.01
C THR A 70 0.22 -1.49 -14.13
N PRO A 71 0.55 -2.23 -15.21
CA PRO A 71 1.31 -1.69 -16.33
C PRO A 71 0.62 -0.53 -17.04
N SER A 72 1.30 0.60 -17.17
CA SER A 72 0.79 1.80 -17.86
C SER A 72 0.61 1.61 -19.38
N LYS A 73 1.26 0.60 -19.96
CA LYS A 73 1.15 0.25 -21.40
C LYS A 73 -0.27 -0.14 -21.84
N PHE A 74 -1.19 -0.38 -20.91
CA PHE A 74 -2.59 -0.71 -21.22
C PHE A 74 -3.45 0.51 -21.55
N ALA A 75 -2.85 1.70 -21.67
CA ALA A 75 -3.54 2.98 -21.71
C ALA A 75 -2.96 3.95 -22.78
N ASP A 76 -2.80 3.48 -24.01
CA ASP A 76 -2.28 4.30 -25.13
C ASP A 76 -3.23 5.44 -25.56
N ASP A 77 -4.54 5.31 -25.29
CA ASP A 77 -5.54 6.37 -25.52
C ASP A 77 -6.22 6.86 -24.21
N PRO A 78 -6.76 8.10 -24.17
CA PRO A 78 -7.34 8.68 -22.96
C PRO A 78 -8.55 7.92 -22.38
N THR A 79 -9.35 7.26 -23.21
CA THR A 79 -10.55 6.51 -22.80
C THR A 79 -10.15 5.16 -22.21
N ALA A 80 -9.20 4.48 -22.83
CA ALA A 80 -8.54 3.29 -22.30
C ALA A 80 -7.89 3.62 -20.94
N ARG A 81 -7.16 4.73 -20.84
CA ARG A 81 -6.54 5.18 -19.59
C ARG A 81 -7.54 5.41 -18.46
N ARG A 82 -8.68 6.04 -18.75
CA ARG A 82 -9.72 6.26 -17.74
C ARG A 82 -10.29 4.94 -17.22
N SER A 83 -10.62 4.01 -18.12
CA SER A 83 -11.14 2.69 -17.74
C SER A 83 -10.09 1.87 -16.97
N HIS A 84 -8.82 2.01 -17.36
CA HIS A 84 -7.69 1.39 -16.69
C HIS A 84 -7.52 1.88 -15.24
N LEU A 85 -7.52 3.20 -15.03
CA LEU A 85 -7.40 3.81 -13.70
C LEU A 85 -8.61 3.47 -12.81
N LEU A 86 -9.81 3.38 -13.39
CA LEU A 86 -11.00 2.91 -12.66
C LEU A 86 -10.85 1.46 -12.18
N GLY A 87 -10.31 0.57 -13.02
CA GLY A 87 -10.01 -0.80 -12.62
C GLY A 87 -9.01 -0.87 -11.48
N LEU A 88 -7.93 -0.08 -11.58
CA LEU A 88 -6.92 0.04 -10.52
C LEU A 88 -7.52 0.55 -9.20
N GLU A 89 -8.39 1.55 -9.26
CA GLU A 89 -9.08 2.09 -8.09
C GLU A 89 -9.96 1.05 -7.41
N ILE A 90 -10.72 0.26 -8.17
CA ILE A 90 -11.55 -0.82 -7.64
C ILE A 90 -10.69 -1.82 -6.86
N GLU A 91 -9.56 -2.23 -7.43
CA GLU A 91 -8.65 -3.18 -6.80
C GLU A 91 -7.98 -2.60 -5.55
N ALA A 92 -7.52 -1.35 -5.60
CA ALA A 92 -6.98 -0.66 -4.44
C ALA A 92 -8.01 -0.54 -3.31
N GLN A 93 -9.28 -0.25 -3.64
CA GLN A 93 -10.36 -0.21 -2.66
C GLN A 93 -10.67 -1.59 -2.06
N ARG A 94 -10.53 -2.69 -2.82
CA ARG A 94 -10.69 -4.06 -2.30
C ARG A 94 -9.63 -4.38 -1.26
N VAL A 95 -8.36 -4.08 -1.58
CA VAL A 95 -7.23 -4.25 -0.67
C VAL A 95 -7.41 -3.39 0.58
N PHE A 96 -7.72 -2.09 0.41
CA PHE A 96 -7.99 -1.18 1.51
C PHE A 96 -9.10 -1.69 2.44
N LYS A 97 -10.26 -2.09 1.89
CA LYS A 97 -11.37 -2.62 2.70
C LYS A 97 -10.98 -3.87 3.49
N ALA A 98 -10.20 -4.77 2.90
CA ALA A 98 -9.73 -5.96 3.61
C ALA A 98 -8.78 -5.60 4.75
N LEU A 99 -7.88 -4.65 4.52
CA LEU A 99 -6.95 -4.20 5.56
C LEU A 99 -7.63 -3.39 6.65
N THR A 100 -8.63 -2.54 6.33
CA THR A 100 -9.43 -1.82 7.32
C THR A 100 -10.18 -2.78 8.23
N LYS A 101 -10.77 -3.86 7.68
CA LYS A 101 -11.41 -4.90 8.52
C LYS A 101 -10.42 -5.57 9.48
N LEU A 102 -9.17 -5.79 9.05
CA LEU A 102 -8.11 -6.32 9.92
C LEU A 102 -7.64 -5.28 10.95
N GLY A 103 -7.59 -4.00 10.56
CA GLY A 103 -7.17 -2.88 11.38
C GLY A 103 -8.17 -2.44 12.45
N GLU A 104 -9.47 -2.46 12.14
CA GLU A 104 -10.56 -2.14 13.07
C GLU A 104 -10.58 -3.09 14.27
N ALA A 105 -10.28 -4.37 14.06
CA ALA A 105 -10.11 -5.35 15.14
C ALA A 105 -8.91 -5.05 16.06
N SER A 106 -7.99 -4.18 15.62
CA SER A 106 -6.68 -3.94 16.24
C SER A 106 -6.46 -2.47 16.65
N GLY A 107 -7.46 -1.59 16.52
CA GLY A 107 -7.32 -0.16 16.82
C GLY A 107 -6.42 0.62 15.85
N THR A 108 -6.23 0.12 14.63
CA THR A 108 -5.35 0.72 13.61
C THR A 108 -6.09 1.76 12.76
N ARG A 109 -5.44 2.89 12.43
CA ARG A 109 -5.97 3.88 11.48
C ARG A 109 -5.43 3.60 10.08
N VAL A 110 -6.33 3.52 9.09
CA VAL A 110 -5.96 3.21 7.70
C VAL A 110 -6.20 4.45 6.84
N GLU A 111 -5.19 4.88 6.08
CA GLU A 111 -5.26 6.06 5.21
C GLU A 111 -4.98 5.67 3.75
N LEU A 112 -5.68 6.30 2.82
CA LEU A 112 -5.51 6.07 1.38
C LEU A 112 -4.89 7.31 0.74
N GLY A 113 -3.82 7.12 -0.04
CA GLY A 113 -3.11 8.21 -0.71
C GLY A 113 -2.83 7.85 -2.17
N LEU A 114 -3.32 8.65 -3.11
CA LEU A 114 -3.03 8.40 -4.52
C LEU A 114 -1.61 8.90 -4.84
N ASN A 115 -0.71 8.01 -5.26
CA ASN A 115 0.61 8.37 -5.79
C ASN A 115 0.85 7.65 -7.11
N LEU A 116 0.98 8.42 -8.19
CA LEU A 116 1.33 7.90 -9.51
C LEU A 116 2.84 7.67 -9.58
N THR A 117 3.25 6.40 -9.66
CA THR A 117 4.66 5.97 -9.80
C THR A 117 5.19 6.13 -11.24
N PRO A 118 6.53 6.10 -11.44
CA PRO A 118 7.13 6.49 -12.72
C PRO A 118 6.78 5.60 -13.93
N ARG A 119 6.57 6.29 -15.07
CA ARG A 119 6.50 5.95 -16.51
C ARG A 119 5.98 4.59 -17.03
N ASN A 120 6.05 3.50 -16.27
CA ASN A 120 5.66 2.15 -16.72
C ASN A 120 4.60 1.48 -15.82
N LEU A 121 4.37 1.97 -14.60
CA LEU A 121 3.31 1.49 -13.73
C LEU A 121 2.44 2.65 -13.25
N ASP A 122 1.13 2.53 -13.41
CA ASP A 122 0.18 3.33 -12.65
C ASP A 122 -0.03 2.64 -11.30
N ALA A 123 0.00 3.41 -10.21
CA ALA A 123 -0.15 2.87 -8.86
C ALA A 123 -1.08 3.72 -7.99
N ILE A 124 -1.65 3.06 -6.98
CA ILE A 124 -2.36 3.70 -5.88
C ILE A 124 -1.71 3.25 -4.58
N LYS A 125 -1.25 4.21 -3.79
CA LYS A 125 -0.59 3.96 -2.51
C LYS A 125 -1.62 3.81 -1.39
N ILE A 126 -1.40 2.84 -0.53
CA ILE A 126 -2.20 2.57 0.66
C ILE A 126 -1.25 2.63 1.84
N THR A 127 -1.52 3.54 2.78
CA THR A 127 -0.69 3.73 3.97
C THR A 127 -1.49 3.35 5.19
N LEU A 128 -1.05 2.31 5.88
CA LEU A 128 -1.66 1.88 7.14
C LEU A 128 -0.81 2.40 8.29
N THR A 129 -1.46 3.11 9.21
CA THR A 129 -0.80 3.71 10.35
C THR A 129 -1.39 3.15 11.64
N LEU A 130 -0.63 2.30 12.31
CA LEU A 130 -0.97 1.87 13.66
C LEU A 130 -0.33 2.84 14.65
N LEU A 131 -1.16 3.46 15.49
CA LEU A 131 -0.71 4.26 16.61
C LEU A 131 -0.83 3.41 17.87
N THR A 132 0.30 3.20 18.54
CA THR A 132 0.32 2.57 19.85
C THR A 132 0.57 3.69 20.86
N PRO A 133 -0.33 3.91 21.84
CA PRO A 133 -0.08 4.89 22.88
C PRO A 133 1.23 4.52 23.58
N ALA A 134 2.17 5.47 23.72
CA ALA A 134 3.23 5.24 24.68
C ALA A 134 2.59 5.25 26.06
N VAL A 135 3.00 4.32 26.93
CA VAL A 135 2.69 4.42 28.35
C VAL A 135 3.10 5.82 28.78
N SER A 136 2.18 6.60 29.36
CA SER A 136 2.50 7.94 29.85
C SER A 136 3.80 7.83 30.65
N LEU A 137 4.81 8.60 30.27
CA LEU A 137 5.92 8.94 31.16
C LEU A 137 5.30 9.75 32.29
N CYS A 138 4.65 9.07 33.23
CA CYS A 138 4.18 9.65 34.46
C CYS A 138 5.42 10.21 35.15
N ARG A 139 5.58 11.53 35.01
CA ARG A 139 6.19 12.47 35.95
C ARG A 139 7.16 11.81 36.92
N LEU A 140 8.45 11.81 36.55
CA LEU A 140 9.52 11.83 37.54
C LEU A 140 9.65 13.25 38.10
#